data_AF-A0A1V6UVE2-F1
#
_entry.id   AF-A0A1V6UVE2-F1
#
_cell.length_a   1.000
_cell.length_b   1.000
_cell.length_c   1.000
_cell.angle_alpha   90.00
_cell.angle_beta   90.00
_cell.angle_gamma   90.00
#
_symmetry.space_group_name_H-M   'P 1'
#
loop_
_entity.id
_entity.type
_entity.pdbx_description
1 polymer ?
#
loop_
_entity_poly.entity_id
_entity_poly.type
_entity_poly.pdbx_seq_one_letter_code
_entity_poly.pdbx_strand_id
1 'polypeptide(L)'
;MGYLQPNELVRCRRVSRAWSEAFSNPAILLPLLKKHYPWTQEVKNLCKNRSPEKIPQGRRLFDQVASRYHHLEQGKPRSIRKYRLCDDFGSAGDREWYQVQPWDSHASHMRRFIDRQFAEALWTFEDGLLVYPSADHQFLVLMDLETDRQFMVPFIIRGKVIRRVRLQKRLLVVEWAEPKAFHWLNDSDGVHRHFASSFDVTRSEEQGWNIVPRNEWKIMFLGHPLSERDRFFSSHSNTHYVIYIWQPNRSLYTADEDAPIESLSIWDISKTSSYRPSLDPTGRLRDESPDDSPSIVARFGFRDLEFFDIRQRGCPSIQRLDITDDSQAVEITENVCIRPEDQPPEPFGIPQPITTSIPILGNGPHWRREFEGVLPPYRGNCSMQAETMRFDGFIMMDPWYGVIAQVTVLEPDLGFCLHFDPWTWVQNQIVHLTIQTPRSSVTCVNWDFVGRGRLAGCEKYLVGENCNRELVIYRFDR
;
A
#
# COMPACT_ATOMS: atom_id res chain seq x y z
N MET A 1 33.29 28.78 -3.59
CA MET A 1 32.20 27.87 -4.04
C MET A 1 31.47 27.19 -2.89
N GLY A 2 32.13 26.74 -1.82
CA GLY A 2 31.48 25.97 -0.73
C GLY A 2 30.44 26.70 0.14
N TYR A 3 30.13 27.97 -0.17
CA TYR A 3 29.07 28.78 0.45
C TYR A 3 27.78 28.81 -0.38
N LEU A 4 27.82 28.39 -1.65
CA LEU A 4 26.67 28.37 -2.55
C LEU A 4 25.90 27.06 -2.40
N GLN A 5 24.57 27.14 -2.48
CA GLN A 5 23.71 25.97 -2.53
C GLN A 5 23.84 25.24 -3.87
N PRO A 6 23.54 23.94 -3.93
CA PRO A 6 23.69 23.14 -5.15
C PRO A 6 22.97 23.69 -6.39
N ASN A 7 21.76 24.23 -6.22
CA ASN A 7 21.00 24.89 -7.28
C ASN A 7 21.64 26.20 -7.76
N GLU A 8 22.26 26.98 -6.87
CA GLU A 8 22.99 28.20 -7.21
C GLU A 8 24.23 27.89 -8.05
N LEU A 9 24.95 26.83 -7.71
CA LEU A 9 26.12 26.37 -8.48
C LEU A 9 25.74 26.03 -9.92
N VAL A 10 24.59 25.38 -10.14
CA VAL A 10 24.07 25.10 -11.48
C VAL A 10 23.74 26.40 -12.23
N ARG A 11 23.13 27.38 -11.55
CA ARG A 11 22.79 28.69 -12.14
C ARG A 11 24.05 29.50 -12.49
N CYS A 12 25.09 29.48 -11.65
CA CYS A 12 26.36 30.17 -11.88
C CYS A 12 27.05 29.77 -13.19
N ARG A 13 26.83 28.54 -13.68
CA ARG A 13 27.38 28.10 -14.98
C ARG A 13 26.87 28.92 -16.17
N ARG A 14 25.74 29.62 -16.03
CA ARG A 14 25.15 30.43 -17.09
C ARG A 14 25.75 31.84 -17.21
N VAL A 15 26.65 32.23 -16.30
CA VAL A 15 27.19 33.60 -16.22
C VAL A 15 28.23 33.89 -17.31
N SER A 16 29.19 32.98 -17.52
CA SER A 16 30.25 33.11 -18.54
C SER A 16 30.86 31.74 -18.86
N ARG A 17 31.67 31.63 -19.94
CA ARG A 17 32.39 30.38 -20.26
C ARG A 17 33.33 29.96 -19.13
N ALA A 18 34.09 30.91 -18.56
CA ALA A 18 35.00 30.65 -17.45
C ALA A 18 34.25 30.14 -16.20
N TRP A 19 33.09 30.71 -15.90
CA TRP A 19 32.24 30.22 -14.81
C TRP A 19 31.68 28.83 -15.13
N SER A 20 31.20 28.61 -16.35
CA SER A 20 30.73 27.29 -16.78
C SER A 20 31.79 26.21 -16.55
N GLU A 21 33.04 26.46 -16.96
CA GLU A 21 34.15 25.52 -16.75
C GLU A 21 34.44 25.28 -15.26
N ALA A 22 34.58 26.36 -14.48
CA ALA A 22 34.90 26.27 -13.06
C ALA A 22 33.80 25.53 -12.27
N PHE A 23 32.52 25.89 -12.47
CA PHE A 23 31.37 25.30 -11.80
C PHE A 23 30.92 23.96 -12.38
N SER A 24 31.60 23.46 -13.43
CA SER A 24 31.38 22.12 -14.00
C SER A 24 32.47 21.13 -13.61
N ASN A 25 33.53 21.56 -12.91
CA ASN A 25 34.67 20.73 -12.56
C ASN A 25 34.25 19.60 -11.58
N PRO A 26 34.33 18.31 -11.98
CA PRO A 26 33.93 17.19 -11.12
C PRO A 26 34.73 17.10 -9.82
N ALA A 27 36.00 17.56 -9.82
CA ALA A 27 36.83 17.60 -8.62
C ALA A 27 36.27 18.53 -7.53
N ILE A 28 35.46 19.52 -7.93
CA ILE A 28 34.76 20.44 -7.02
C ILE A 28 33.35 19.92 -6.71
N LEU A 29 32.64 19.43 -7.74
CA LEU A 29 31.24 19.00 -7.60
C LEU A 29 31.06 17.76 -6.73
N LEU A 30 31.96 16.76 -6.83
CA LEU A 30 31.82 15.52 -6.07
C LEU A 30 31.96 15.72 -4.55
N PRO A 31 32.94 16.51 -4.04
CA PRO A 31 32.97 16.87 -2.62
C PRO A 31 31.71 17.61 -2.16
N LEU A 32 31.17 18.52 -2.98
CA LEU A 32 29.95 19.25 -2.64
C LEU A 32 28.72 18.35 -2.64
N LEU A 33 28.62 17.40 -3.58
CA LEU A 33 27.59 16.36 -3.58
C LEU A 33 27.61 15.56 -2.27
N LYS A 34 28.79 15.11 -1.85
CA LYS A 34 29.00 14.40 -0.58
C LYS A 34 28.64 15.25 0.64
N LYS A 35 28.92 16.55 0.59
CA LYS A 35 28.63 17.50 1.67
C LYS A 35 27.12 17.76 1.80
N HIS A 36 26.43 18.02 0.69
CA HIS A 36 25.04 18.46 0.70
C HIS A 36 24.02 17.32 0.67
N TYR A 37 24.40 16.14 0.15
CA TYR A 37 23.51 15.00 -0.05
C TYR A 37 24.15 13.64 0.34
N PRO A 38 24.80 13.52 1.53
CA PRO A 38 25.53 12.30 1.92
C PRO A 38 24.67 11.03 2.00
N TRP A 39 23.38 11.18 2.25
CA TRP A 39 22.39 10.10 2.41
C TRP A 39 21.99 9.42 1.10
N THR A 40 22.18 10.08 -0.05
CA THR A 40 21.68 9.59 -1.33
C THR A 40 22.38 8.31 -1.77
N GLN A 41 21.64 7.42 -2.43
CA GLN A 41 22.20 6.14 -2.91
C GLN A 41 23.36 6.37 -3.89
N GLU A 42 23.26 7.43 -4.70
CA GLU A 42 24.30 7.90 -5.59
C GLU A 42 25.63 8.16 -4.86
N VAL A 43 25.57 8.89 -3.73
CA VAL A 43 26.75 9.18 -2.91
C VAL A 43 27.25 7.94 -2.17
N LYS A 44 26.35 7.15 -1.59
CA LYS A 44 26.70 5.88 -0.93
C LYS A 44 27.46 4.95 -1.88
N ASN A 45 27.04 4.86 -3.15
CA ASN A 45 27.70 4.07 -4.19
C ASN A 45 29.06 4.65 -4.62
N LEU A 46 29.21 5.98 -4.65
CA LEU A 46 30.50 6.62 -4.92
C LEU A 46 31.55 6.33 -3.83
N CYS A 47 31.14 6.22 -2.58
CA CYS A 47 32.05 5.92 -1.47
C CYS A 47 32.54 4.46 -1.50
N LYS A 48 31.73 3.54 -2.04
CA LYS A 48 32.07 2.11 -2.16
C LYS A 48 33.00 1.82 -3.34
N ASN A 49 32.86 2.53 -4.45
CA ASN A 49 33.66 2.30 -5.66
C ASN A 49 34.85 3.26 -5.74
N ARG A 50 36.06 2.80 -5.37
CA ARG A 50 37.30 3.61 -5.35
C ARG A 50 37.96 3.80 -6.74
N SER A 51 37.31 3.46 -7.84
CA SER A 51 37.92 3.55 -9.18
C SER A 51 37.92 5.00 -9.73
N PRO A 52 39.08 5.59 -10.08
CA PRO A 52 39.19 6.97 -10.57
C PRO A 52 38.65 7.22 -11.99
N GLU A 53 38.14 6.22 -12.70
CA GLU A 53 37.72 6.32 -14.11
C GLU A 53 36.36 7.04 -14.33
N LYS A 54 35.64 7.46 -13.27
CA LYS A 54 34.28 8.03 -13.39
C LYS A 54 34.20 9.57 -13.34
N ILE A 55 35.32 10.29 -13.49
CA ILE A 55 35.37 11.77 -13.46
C ILE A 55 34.35 12.44 -14.44
N PRO A 56 34.12 11.95 -15.67
CA PRO A 56 33.13 12.56 -16.59
C PRO A 56 31.66 12.40 -16.13
N GLN A 57 31.37 11.43 -15.26
CA GLN A 57 30.03 11.21 -14.72
C GLN A 57 29.71 12.12 -13.53
N GLY A 58 30.72 12.70 -12.87
CA GLY A 58 30.53 13.47 -11.65
C GLY A 58 29.66 14.73 -11.82
N ARG A 59 29.79 15.42 -12.96
CA ARG A 59 28.91 16.55 -13.29
C ARG A 59 27.47 16.10 -13.48
N ARG A 60 27.24 15.07 -14.28
CA ARG A 60 25.88 14.55 -14.56
C ARG A 60 25.19 14.11 -13.27
N LEU A 61 25.93 13.41 -12.42
CA LEU A 61 25.44 12.94 -11.13
C LEU A 61 25.06 14.09 -10.20
N PHE A 62 25.95 15.10 -10.08
CA PHE A 62 25.66 16.31 -9.32
C PHE A 62 24.40 16.99 -9.82
N ASP A 63 24.28 17.18 -11.14
CA ASP A 63 23.15 17.87 -11.76
C ASP A 63 21.84 17.11 -11.53
N GLN A 64 21.86 15.77 -11.61
CA GLN A 64 20.70 14.91 -11.33
C GLN A 64 20.22 15.05 -9.88
N VAL A 65 21.13 14.92 -8.90
CA VAL A 65 20.75 14.99 -7.48
C VAL A 65 20.33 16.42 -7.10
N ALA A 66 21.08 17.43 -7.53
CA ALA A 66 20.73 18.84 -7.26
C ALA A 66 19.37 19.20 -7.89
N SER A 67 19.09 18.72 -9.11
CA SER A 67 17.79 18.92 -9.75
C SER A 67 16.67 18.22 -8.97
N ARG A 68 16.87 16.98 -8.53
CA ARG A 68 15.87 16.21 -7.75
C ARG A 68 15.44 16.96 -6.50
N TYR A 69 16.40 17.38 -5.69
CA TYR A 69 16.11 18.10 -4.46
C TYR A 69 15.57 19.51 -4.71
N HIS A 70 15.97 20.17 -5.79
CA HIS A 70 15.35 21.43 -6.19
C HIS A 70 13.84 21.27 -6.47
N HIS A 71 13.45 20.19 -7.16
CA HIS A 71 12.04 19.91 -7.47
C HIS A 71 11.23 19.48 -6.23
N LEU A 72 11.83 18.69 -5.35
CA LEU A 72 11.23 18.32 -4.06
C LEU A 72 11.00 19.57 -3.19
N GLU A 73 12.00 20.44 -3.05
CA GLU A 73 11.93 21.66 -2.24
C GLU A 73 10.87 22.66 -2.76
N GLN A 74 10.60 22.65 -4.07
CA GLN A 74 9.60 23.51 -4.70
C GLN A 74 8.21 22.87 -4.74
N GLY A 75 8.09 21.58 -4.38
CA GLY A 75 6.84 20.83 -4.46
C GLY A 75 6.35 20.64 -5.90
N LYS A 76 7.25 20.71 -6.87
CA LYS A 76 6.92 20.64 -8.30
C LYS A 76 7.69 19.51 -8.93
N PRO A 77 7.03 18.40 -9.31
CA PRO A 77 7.72 17.31 -10.00
C PRO A 77 8.33 17.81 -11.31
N ARG A 78 9.42 17.16 -11.72
CA ARG A 78 10.10 17.43 -12.98
C ARG A 78 9.28 16.93 -14.17
N SER A 79 8.65 15.78 -14.03
CA SER A 79 7.66 15.26 -14.98
C SER A 79 6.53 14.54 -14.26
N ILE A 80 5.37 14.48 -14.91
CA ILE A 80 4.20 13.74 -14.42
C ILE A 80 3.84 12.73 -15.51
N ARG A 81 3.71 11.46 -15.14
CA ARG A 81 3.21 10.41 -16.02
C ARG A 81 1.87 9.93 -15.52
N LYS A 82 0.95 9.67 -16.45
CA LYS A 82 -0.40 9.19 -16.17
C LYS A 82 -0.65 7.93 -17.00
N TYR A 83 -1.06 6.86 -16.34
CA TYR A 83 -1.42 5.59 -16.98
C TYR A 83 -2.87 5.28 -16.68
N ARG A 84 -3.67 5.03 -17.72
CA ARG A 84 -5.08 4.70 -17.54
C ARG A 84 -5.22 3.32 -16.91
N LEU A 85 -6.07 3.23 -15.90
CA LEU A 85 -6.42 1.98 -15.24
C LEU A 85 -7.67 1.36 -15.89
N CYS A 86 -7.81 0.04 -15.79
CA CYS A 86 -8.99 -0.66 -16.29
C CYS A 86 -10.28 -0.10 -15.66
N ASP A 87 -11.36 -0.09 -16.45
CA ASP A 87 -12.71 0.18 -15.95
C ASP A 87 -13.26 -0.99 -15.15
N ASP A 88 -14.35 -0.77 -14.40
CA ASP A 88 -14.96 -1.84 -13.57
C ASP A 88 -15.48 -3.01 -14.41
N PHE A 89 -15.79 -2.74 -15.68
CA PHE A 89 -16.34 -3.68 -16.63
C PHE A 89 -15.31 -4.01 -17.72
N GLY A 90 -15.19 -5.29 -18.03
CA GLY A 90 -14.34 -5.77 -19.11
C GLY A 90 -14.93 -5.49 -20.49
N SER A 91 -14.18 -5.86 -21.53
CA SER A 91 -14.61 -5.72 -22.94
C SER A 91 -15.88 -6.51 -23.28
N ALA A 92 -16.21 -7.55 -22.49
CA ALA A 92 -17.44 -8.32 -22.62
C ALA A 92 -18.66 -7.67 -21.93
N GLY A 93 -18.48 -6.56 -21.21
CA GLY A 93 -19.52 -5.92 -20.39
C GLY A 93 -19.73 -6.58 -19.02
N ASP A 94 -19.06 -7.70 -18.74
CA ASP A 94 -19.05 -8.31 -17.41
C ASP A 94 -18.23 -7.47 -16.43
N ARG A 95 -18.64 -7.43 -15.16
CA ARG A 95 -17.85 -6.78 -14.09
C ARG A 95 -16.58 -7.59 -13.86
N GLU A 96 -15.42 -7.00 -14.12
CA GLU A 96 -14.10 -7.64 -13.95
C GLU A 96 -13.35 -7.09 -12.74
N TRP A 97 -13.65 -5.86 -12.32
CA TRP A 97 -13.01 -5.23 -11.16
C TRP A 97 -14.07 -4.81 -10.17
N TYR A 98 -13.95 -5.33 -8.95
CA TYR A 98 -14.85 -5.00 -7.88
C TYR A 98 -14.08 -5.20 -6.58
N GLN A 99 -13.54 -4.13 -6.02
CA GLN A 99 -12.78 -4.18 -4.77
C GLN A 99 -13.66 -4.58 -3.58
N VAL A 100 -13.02 -4.97 -2.48
CA VAL A 100 -13.71 -5.07 -1.19
C VAL A 100 -14.12 -3.66 -0.78
N GLN A 101 -15.40 -3.48 -0.43
CA GLN A 101 -15.87 -2.15 -0.03
C GLN A 101 -15.28 -1.76 1.32
N PRO A 102 -15.11 -0.46 1.63
CA PRO A 102 -14.66 -0.04 2.95
C PRO A 102 -15.79 -0.18 3.97
N TRP A 103 -15.50 -0.15 5.26
CA TRP A 103 -16.55 0.11 6.26
C TRP A 103 -17.09 1.53 6.15
N ASP A 104 -18.30 1.73 6.67
CA ASP A 104 -18.96 3.04 6.76
C ASP A 104 -18.76 3.68 8.15
N SER A 105 -18.41 2.85 9.14
CA SER A 105 -18.06 3.27 10.50
C SER A 105 -16.73 2.66 10.95
N HIS A 106 -15.99 3.39 11.78
CA HIS A 106 -14.72 2.92 12.34
C HIS A 106 -14.39 3.62 13.67
N ALA A 107 -13.81 2.89 14.63
CA ALA A 107 -13.50 3.37 15.98
C ALA A 107 -12.46 4.48 16.04
N SER A 108 -11.66 4.65 14.99
CA SER A 108 -10.68 5.75 14.86
C SER A 108 -11.31 7.13 14.65
N HIS A 109 -12.62 7.22 14.43
CA HIS A 109 -13.33 8.48 14.23
C HIS A 109 -14.10 8.88 15.49
N MET A 110 -14.06 10.16 15.86
CA MET A 110 -14.70 10.68 17.08
C MET A 110 -16.21 10.38 17.16
N ARG A 111 -16.92 10.44 16.03
CA ARG A 111 -18.35 10.12 15.92
C ARG A 111 -18.59 8.71 15.37
N ARG A 112 -17.53 7.92 15.20
CA ARG A 112 -17.52 6.60 14.55
C ARG A 112 -17.92 6.59 13.08
N PHE A 113 -18.48 7.66 12.54
CA PHE A 113 -18.70 7.86 11.11
C PHE A 113 -17.42 8.28 10.43
N ILE A 114 -17.13 7.66 9.29
CA ILE A 114 -16.01 8.04 8.44
C ILE A 114 -16.38 9.34 7.72
N ASP A 115 -15.50 10.33 7.81
CA ASP A 115 -15.68 11.66 7.24
C ASP A 115 -15.60 11.70 5.71
N ARG A 116 -14.66 10.94 5.14
CA ARG A 116 -14.52 10.73 3.71
C ARG A 116 -14.08 9.30 3.46
N GLN A 117 -14.87 8.57 2.70
CA GLN A 117 -14.58 7.19 2.33
C GLN A 117 -13.80 7.16 1.00
N PHE A 118 -12.74 6.37 0.96
CA PHE A 118 -12.00 6.03 -0.25
C PHE A 118 -12.15 4.54 -0.52
N ALA A 119 -12.42 4.21 -1.76
CA ALA A 119 -12.38 2.83 -2.20
C ALA A 119 -10.93 2.32 -2.25
N GLU A 120 -10.75 1.04 -2.01
CA GLU A 120 -9.46 0.36 -2.11
C GLU A 120 -8.83 0.56 -3.50
N ALA A 121 -7.52 0.80 -3.51
CA ALA A 121 -6.72 0.86 -4.72
C ALA A 121 -6.39 -0.55 -5.21
N LEU A 122 -6.64 -0.81 -6.50
CA LEU A 122 -6.33 -2.10 -7.15
C LEU A 122 -4.91 -2.14 -7.75
N TRP A 123 -4.05 -1.21 -7.32
CA TRP A 123 -2.61 -1.21 -7.58
C TRP A 123 -1.84 -1.38 -6.27
N THR A 124 -0.63 -1.88 -6.37
CA THR A 124 0.24 -2.19 -5.23
C THR A 124 1.69 -1.85 -5.54
N PHE A 125 2.47 -1.54 -4.50
CA PHE A 125 3.83 -1.05 -4.62
C PHE A 125 4.74 -1.75 -3.61
N GLU A 126 5.92 -2.19 -4.07
CA GLU A 126 6.99 -2.71 -3.22
C GLU A 126 8.36 -2.35 -3.83
N ASP A 127 9.21 -1.66 -3.08
CA ASP A 127 10.63 -1.43 -3.44
C ASP A 127 10.85 -0.93 -4.88
N GLY A 128 10.03 0.01 -5.35
CA GLY A 128 10.13 0.56 -6.70
C GLY A 128 9.47 -0.27 -7.80
N LEU A 129 8.83 -1.39 -7.45
CA LEU A 129 7.96 -2.14 -8.33
C LEU A 129 6.51 -1.74 -8.10
N LEU A 130 5.80 -1.46 -9.19
CA LEU A 130 4.41 -1.05 -9.18
C LEU A 130 3.60 -2.03 -10.02
N VAL A 131 2.63 -2.71 -9.41
CA VAL A 131 1.70 -3.58 -10.13
C VAL A 131 0.35 -2.88 -10.22
N TYR A 132 -0.20 -2.76 -11.43
CA TYR A 132 -1.45 -2.05 -11.67
C TYR A 132 -2.23 -2.63 -12.86
N PRO A 133 -3.57 -2.41 -12.91
CA PRO A 133 -4.41 -2.89 -14.01
C PRO A 133 -4.37 -1.94 -15.20
N SER A 134 -3.55 -2.20 -16.20
CA SER A 134 -3.38 -1.32 -17.36
C SER A 134 -4.59 -1.38 -18.31
N ALA A 135 -5.21 -0.23 -18.59
CA ALA A 135 -6.28 -0.14 -19.59
C ALA A 135 -5.79 -0.42 -21.01
N ASP A 136 -4.57 0.00 -21.33
CA ASP A 136 -3.97 -0.15 -22.67
C ASP A 136 -3.72 -1.61 -23.01
N HIS A 137 -3.34 -2.40 -22.00
CA HIS A 137 -3.05 -3.82 -22.17
C HIS A 137 -4.24 -4.72 -21.80
N GLN A 138 -5.17 -4.27 -20.95
CA GLN A 138 -6.22 -5.09 -20.34
C GLN A 138 -5.68 -6.27 -19.51
N PHE A 139 -4.52 -6.07 -18.86
CA PHE A 139 -3.87 -7.03 -17.96
C PHE A 139 -3.27 -6.31 -16.75
N LEU A 140 -2.89 -7.09 -15.75
CA LEU A 140 -1.99 -6.62 -14.70
C LEU A 140 -0.58 -6.46 -15.28
N VAL A 141 0.02 -5.30 -15.02
CA VAL A 141 1.36 -4.93 -15.46
C VAL A 141 2.21 -4.64 -14.24
N LEU A 142 3.41 -5.21 -14.21
CA LEU A 142 4.48 -4.86 -13.29
C LEU A 142 5.40 -3.84 -13.94
N MET A 143 5.55 -2.67 -13.33
CA MET A 143 6.44 -1.60 -13.78
C MET A 143 7.59 -1.43 -12.80
N ASP A 144 8.81 -1.45 -13.32
CA ASP A 144 10.00 -1.04 -12.60
C ASP A 144 10.18 0.48 -12.73
N LEU A 145 9.96 1.22 -11.64
CA LEU A 145 10.04 2.68 -11.64
C LEU A 145 11.46 3.21 -11.80
N GLU A 146 12.51 2.42 -11.59
CA GLU A 146 13.87 2.86 -11.87
C GLU A 146 14.11 2.92 -13.39
N THR A 147 13.67 1.89 -14.11
CA THR A 147 13.94 1.73 -15.56
C THR A 147 12.78 2.12 -16.48
N ASP A 148 11.59 2.34 -15.92
CA ASP A 148 10.29 2.48 -16.62
C ASP A 148 9.92 1.27 -17.50
N ARG A 149 10.59 0.12 -17.31
CA ARG A 149 10.26 -1.10 -18.05
C ARG A 149 9.00 -1.74 -17.47
N GLN A 150 8.16 -2.27 -18.36
CA GLN A 150 6.91 -2.92 -18.03
C GLN A 150 6.98 -4.41 -18.37
N PHE A 151 6.37 -5.22 -17.51
CA PHE A 151 6.35 -6.68 -17.60
C PHE A 151 4.92 -7.15 -17.38
N MET A 152 4.44 -8.01 -18.26
CA MET A 152 3.08 -8.56 -18.17
C MET A 152 3.02 -9.59 -17.05
N VAL A 153 2.03 -9.46 -16.16
CA VAL A 153 1.75 -10.52 -15.18
C VAL A 153 0.98 -11.64 -15.89
N PRO A 154 1.42 -12.91 -15.82
CA PRO A 154 0.79 -14.03 -16.52
C PRO A 154 -0.51 -14.49 -15.81
N PHE A 155 -1.45 -13.56 -15.65
CA PHE A 155 -2.75 -13.79 -15.04
C PHE A 155 -3.87 -13.36 -15.98
N ILE A 156 -4.75 -14.30 -16.33
CA ILE A 156 -5.89 -14.05 -17.22
C ILE A 156 -7.03 -13.44 -16.41
N ILE A 157 -7.39 -12.20 -16.69
CA ILE A 157 -8.45 -11.47 -15.98
C ILE A 157 -9.84 -11.89 -16.45
N ARG A 158 -9.99 -12.13 -17.75
CA ARG A 158 -11.29 -12.47 -18.36
C ARG A 158 -11.98 -13.62 -17.62
N GLY A 159 -13.25 -13.41 -17.30
CA GLY A 159 -14.08 -14.38 -16.57
C GLY A 159 -13.76 -14.46 -15.08
N LYS A 160 -13.10 -13.44 -14.51
CA LYS A 160 -12.83 -13.30 -13.08
C LYS A 160 -13.23 -11.90 -12.60
N VAL A 161 -13.70 -11.82 -11.37
CA VAL A 161 -13.94 -10.55 -10.67
C VAL A 161 -12.77 -10.34 -9.72
N ILE A 162 -11.87 -9.42 -10.04
CA ILE A 162 -10.70 -9.11 -9.23
C ILE A 162 -11.14 -8.31 -8.01
N ARG A 163 -10.78 -8.82 -6.84
CA ARG A 163 -11.12 -8.26 -5.54
C ARG A 163 -9.96 -7.45 -4.98
N ARG A 164 -8.72 -7.92 -5.18
CA ARG A 164 -7.52 -7.27 -4.64
C ARG A 164 -6.25 -7.70 -5.35
N VAL A 165 -5.24 -6.84 -5.31
CA VAL A 165 -3.89 -7.08 -5.81
C VAL A 165 -2.88 -6.60 -4.77
N ARG A 166 -1.98 -7.48 -4.31
CA ARG A 166 -0.98 -7.15 -3.27
C ARG A 166 0.38 -7.72 -3.65
N LEU A 167 1.40 -6.88 -3.65
CA LEU A 167 2.81 -7.26 -3.83
C LEU A 167 3.51 -6.99 -2.50
N GLN A 168 4.10 -8.05 -1.93
CA GLN A 168 4.85 -7.96 -0.68
C GLN A 168 5.83 -9.13 -0.57
N LYS A 169 7.03 -8.84 -0.07
CA LYS A 169 8.16 -9.77 0.01
C LYS A 169 8.43 -10.47 -1.33
N ARG A 170 8.32 -9.72 -2.44
CA ARG A 170 8.50 -10.21 -3.83
C ARG A 170 7.51 -11.30 -4.25
N LEU A 171 6.41 -11.46 -3.53
CA LEU A 171 5.30 -12.33 -3.91
C LEU A 171 4.11 -11.45 -4.29
N LEU A 172 3.60 -11.62 -5.50
CA LEU A 172 2.36 -10.98 -5.94
C LEU A 172 1.19 -11.93 -5.68
N VAL A 173 0.18 -11.48 -4.95
CA VAL A 173 -1.08 -12.20 -4.73
C VAL A 173 -2.24 -11.44 -5.38
N VAL A 174 -3.02 -12.14 -6.20
CA VAL A 174 -4.24 -11.64 -6.84
C VAL A 174 -5.43 -12.41 -6.27
N GLU A 175 -6.32 -11.71 -5.60
CA GLU A 175 -7.54 -12.26 -5.03
C GLU A 175 -8.71 -11.99 -5.98
N TRP A 176 -9.49 -13.02 -6.27
CA TRP A 176 -10.52 -12.95 -7.29
C TRP A 176 -11.68 -13.90 -7.00
N ALA A 177 -12.82 -13.62 -7.62
CA ALA A 177 -14.02 -14.43 -7.53
C ALA A 177 -14.53 -14.85 -8.90
N GLU A 178 -15.28 -15.94 -8.94
CA GLU A 178 -16.04 -16.29 -10.14
C GLU A 178 -17.19 -15.30 -10.37
N PRO A 179 -17.45 -14.89 -11.63
CA PRO A 179 -18.52 -13.93 -11.92
C PRO A 179 -19.91 -14.53 -11.69
N LYS A 180 -20.07 -15.84 -11.83
CA LYS A 180 -21.35 -16.54 -11.61
C LYS A 180 -21.46 -16.99 -10.17
N ALA A 181 -22.62 -16.73 -9.57
CA ALA A 181 -22.93 -17.24 -8.24
C ALA A 181 -23.01 -18.77 -8.25
N PHE A 182 -22.36 -19.39 -7.27
CA PHE A 182 -22.38 -20.83 -7.02
C PHE A 182 -23.64 -21.24 -6.23
N HIS A 183 -24.09 -20.37 -5.33
CA HIS A 183 -25.27 -20.57 -4.48
C HIS A 183 -25.94 -19.22 -4.21
N TRP A 184 -27.21 -19.17 -3.82
CA TRP A 184 -27.92 -17.93 -3.51
C TRP A 184 -28.41 -17.97 -2.07
N LEU A 185 -28.07 -16.95 -1.27
CA LEU A 185 -28.54 -16.81 0.12
C LEU A 185 -29.98 -16.28 0.18
N ASN A 186 -30.33 -15.44 -0.78
CA ASN A 186 -31.65 -14.84 -0.99
C ASN A 186 -31.74 -14.37 -2.46
N ASP A 187 -32.84 -13.73 -2.84
CA ASP A 187 -33.09 -13.27 -4.21
C ASP A 187 -32.09 -12.22 -4.73
N SER A 188 -31.31 -11.59 -3.83
CA SER A 188 -30.34 -10.53 -4.14
C SER A 188 -28.87 -10.90 -3.90
N ASP A 189 -28.58 -11.83 -2.98
CA ASP A 189 -27.23 -12.17 -2.56
C ASP A 189 -26.80 -13.53 -3.13
N GLY A 190 -26.16 -13.48 -4.30
CA GLY A 190 -25.41 -14.61 -4.85
C GLY A 190 -24.07 -14.80 -4.15
N VAL A 191 -23.73 -16.03 -3.80
CA VAL A 191 -22.45 -16.45 -3.20
C VAL A 191 -21.54 -16.95 -4.30
N HIS A 192 -20.35 -16.36 -4.39
CA HIS A 192 -19.37 -16.67 -5.42
C HIS A 192 -18.23 -17.49 -4.82
N ARG A 193 -17.56 -18.33 -5.61
CA ARG A 193 -16.31 -18.96 -5.14
C ARG A 193 -15.19 -17.94 -5.27
N HIS A 194 -14.39 -17.81 -4.22
CA HIS A 194 -13.23 -16.91 -4.19
C HIS A 194 -11.95 -17.71 -4.10
N PHE A 195 -10.94 -17.19 -4.78
CA PHE A 195 -9.62 -17.77 -4.91
C PHE A 195 -8.56 -16.70 -4.71
N ALA A 196 -7.35 -17.14 -4.41
CA ALA A 196 -6.15 -16.33 -4.52
C ALA A 196 -5.15 -17.07 -5.41
N SER A 197 -4.47 -16.32 -6.28
CA SER A 197 -3.39 -16.81 -7.13
C SER A 197 -2.12 -16.03 -6.80
N SER A 198 -1.01 -16.72 -6.57
CA SER A 198 0.27 -16.09 -6.23
C SER A 198 1.34 -16.27 -7.31
N PHE A 199 2.25 -15.31 -7.40
CA PHE A 199 3.33 -15.26 -8.39
C PHE A 199 4.63 -14.79 -7.75
N ASP A 200 5.71 -15.53 -7.97
CA ASP A 200 7.05 -15.11 -7.56
C ASP A 200 7.57 -14.02 -8.51
N VAL A 201 8.04 -12.91 -7.95
CA VAL A 201 8.60 -11.77 -8.70
C VAL A 201 10.12 -11.76 -8.49
N THR A 202 10.85 -12.27 -9.47
CA THR A 202 12.32 -12.43 -9.39
C THR A 202 13.02 -11.58 -10.42
N ARG A 203 14.24 -11.14 -10.12
CA ARG A 203 15.06 -10.36 -11.04
C ARG A 203 15.92 -11.30 -11.88
N SER A 204 15.82 -11.19 -13.21
CA SER A 204 16.71 -11.80 -14.18
C SER A 204 17.80 -10.81 -14.60
N GLU A 205 19.05 -11.27 -14.70
CA GLU A 205 20.19 -10.43 -15.08
C GLU A 205 20.07 -9.88 -16.51
N GLU A 206 19.49 -10.66 -17.43
CA GLU A 206 19.41 -10.31 -18.84
C GLU A 206 18.06 -9.70 -19.25
N GLN A 207 16.96 -10.20 -18.68
CA GLN A 207 15.60 -9.89 -19.14
C GLN A 207 14.84 -8.90 -18.24
N GLY A 208 15.40 -8.48 -17.10
CA GLY A 208 14.73 -7.57 -16.17
C GLY A 208 13.95 -8.32 -15.09
N TRP A 209 12.62 -8.25 -15.08
CA TRP A 209 11.79 -8.92 -14.09
C TRP A 209 11.08 -10.14 -14.67
N ASN A 210 11.08 -11.24 -13.93
CA ASN A 210 10.36 -12.47 -14.24
C ASN A 210 9.23 -12.68 -13.22
N ILE A 211 8.02 -12.95 -13.71
CA ILE A 211 6.83 -13.19 -12.90
C ILE A 211 6.37 -14.62 -13.16
N VAL A 212 6.52 -15.50 -12.17
CA VAL A 212 6.26 -16.94 -12.33
C VAL A 212 5.08 -17.36 -11.46
N PRO A 213 4.03 -18.01 -12.00
CA PRO A 213 2.93 -18.53 -11.20
C PRO A 213 3.43 -19.52 -10.16
N ARG A 214 2.98 -19.37 -8.91
CA ARG A 214 3.39 -20.21 -7.79
C ARG A 214 2.26 -21.10 -7.28
N ASN A 215 1.13 -20.52 -6.91
CA ASN A 215 0.00 -21.25 -6.32
C ASN A 215 -1.35 -20.68 -6.73
N GLU A 216 -2.39 -21.51 -6.64
CA GLU A 216 -3.78 -21.08 -6.57
C GLU A 216 -4.51 -21.85 -5.47
N TRP A 217 -5.30 -21.17 -4.64
CA TRP A 217 -6.10 -21.81 -3.60
C TRP A 217 -7.45 -21.13 -3.41
N LYS A 218 -8.42 -21.90 -2.92
CA LYS A 218 -9.76 -21.41 -2.59
C LYS A 218 -9.70 -20.74 -1.21
N ILE A 219 -9.85 -19.42 -1.14
CA ILE A 219 -9.69 -18.68 0.12
C ILE A 219 -10.86 -18.87 1.09
N MET A 220 -12.03 -19.29 0.60
CA MET A 220 -13.25 -19.46 1.40
C MET A 220 -14.04 -20.69 0.96
N PHE A 221 -14.38 -21.58 1.90
CA PHE A 221 -15.05 -22.85 1.58
C PHE A 221 -16.45 -22.67 1.00
N LEU A 222 -17.31 -21.88 1.66
CA LEU A 222 -18.68 -21.63 1.22
C LEU A 222 -18.77 -20.57 0.11
N GLY A 223 -17.67 -19.87 -0.17
CA GLY A 223 -17.70 -18.70 -1.02
C GLY A 223 -18.13 -17.45 -0.26
N HIS A 224 -18.29 -16.36 -0.99
CA HIS A 224 -18.56 -15.05 -0.42
C HIS A 224 -19.39 -14.20 -1.41
N PRO A 225 -20.46 -13.51 -0.97
CA PRO A 225 -21.18 -12.58 -1.83
C PRO A 225 -20.31 -11.46 -2.38
N LEU A 226 -20.60 -11.04 -3.61
CA LEU A 226 -20.04 -9.82 -4.22
C LEU A 226 -20.94 -8.62 -3.89
N SER A 227 -21.07 -8.35 -2.59
CA SER A 227 -21.95 -7.29 -2.06
C SER A 227 -21.17 -6.07 -1.57
N GLU A 228 -21.90 -5.03 -1.19
CA GLU A 228 -21.35 -3.87 -0.48
C GLU A 228 -21.32 -4.03 1.03
N ARG A 229 -21.77 -5.15 1.60
CA ARG A 229 -21.85 -5.31 3.06
C ARG A 229 -20.81 -6.23 3.65
N ASP A 230 -20.41 -7.24 2.89
CA ASP A 230 -19.43 -8.18 3.38
C ASP A 230 -18.00 -7.74 3.10
N ARG A 231 -17.09 -8.17 3.96
CA ARG A 231 -15.70 -7.71 3.96
C ARG A 231 -14.77 -8.89 4.17
N PHE A 232 -13.64 -8.84 3.50
CA PHE A 232 -12.49 -9.62 3.90
C PHE A 232 -11.23 -8.80 3.66
N PHE A 233 -10.23 -9.03 4.49
CA PHE A 233 -8.95 -8.36 4.42
C PHE A 233 -7.87 -9.39 4.61
N SER A 234 -6.75 -9.23 3.93
CA SER A 234 -5.72 -10.25 3.91
C SER A 234 -4.32 -9.65 3.89
N SER A 235 -3.34 -10.43 4.32
CA SER A 235 -1.93 -10.10 4.23
C SER A 235 -1.15 -11.36 3.89
N HIS A 236 0.10 -11.21 3.47
CA HIS A 236 0.93 -12.36 3.18
C HIS A 236 2.42 -12.06 3.36
N SER A 237 3.17 -13.10 3.68
CA SER A 237 4.61 -13.16 3.53
C SER A 237 4.96 -13.94 2.25
N ASN A 238 6.20 -14.39 2.14
CA ASN A 238 6.62 -15.34 1.10
C ASN A 238 6.23 -16.80 1.40
N THR A 239 5.73 -17.08 2.61
CA THR A 239 5.41 -18.44 3.08
C THR A 239 3.98 -18.58 3.58
N HIS A 240 3.36 -17.51 4.08
CA HIS A 240 2.04 -17.56 4.67
C HIS A 240 1.09 -16.53 4.05
N TYR A 241 -0.19 -16.86 4.00
CA TYR A 241 -1.28 -15.96 3.65
C TYR A 241 -2.30 -15.95 4.77
N VAL A 242 -2.66 -14.77 5.27
CA VAL A 242 -3.68 -14.58 6.30
C VAL A 242 -4.87 -13.85 5.72
N ILE A 243 -6.08 -14.27 6.10
CA ILE A 243 -7.33 -13.60 5.74
C ILE A 243 -8.24 -13.47 6.96
N TYR A 244 -8.69 -12.25 7.22
CA TYR A 244 -9.73 -11.90 8.17
C TYR A 244 -11.04 -11.65 7.42
N ILE A 245 -12.11 -12.32 7.82
CA ILE A 245 -13.43 -12.26 7.20
C ILE A 245 -14.40 -11.64 8.18
N TRP A 246 -15.22 -10.72 7.69
CA TRP A 246 -16.30 -10.08 8.43
C TRP A 246 -17.56 -10.11 7.57
N GLN A 247 -18.58 -10.83 8.04
CA GLN A 247 -19.85 -10.96 7.37
C GLN A 247 -20.96 -10.47 8.30
N PRO A 248 -21.84 -9.55 7.85
CA PRO A 248 -23.00 -9.18 8.63
C PRO A 248 -23.88 -10.41 8.85
N ASN A 249 -24.47 -10.53 10.04
CA ASN A 249 -25.49 -11.56 10.23
C ASN A 249 -26.71 -11.19 9.37
N ARG A 250 -27.27 -12.19 8.69
CA ARG A 250 -28.43 -12.07 7.80
C ARG A 250 -29.69 -12.69 8.39
N SER A 251 -29.65 -13.12 9.65
CA SER A 251 -30.81 -13.66 10.36
C SER A 251 -31.84 -12.56 10.61
N LEU A 252 -33.07 -12.80 10.17
CA LEU A 252 -34.21 -11.89 10.34
C LEU A 252 -34.78 -11.89 11.78
N TYR A 253 -34.39 -12.86 12.62
CA TYR A 253 -35.04 -13.14 13.91
C TYR A 253 -34.25 -12.70 15.15
N THR A 254 -33.06 -12.16 14.97
CA THR A 254 -32.07 -11.88 16.04
C THR A 254 -31.56 -10.43 15.99
N ALA A 255 -32.40 -9.52 15.47
CA ALA A 255 -32.06 -8.16 15.06
C ALA A 255 -31.36 -7.27 16.12
N ASP A 256 -31.47 -7.60 17.42
CA ASP A 256 -30.80 -6.86 18.50
C ASP A 256 -29.61 -7.61 19.16
N GLU A 257 -29.40 -8.91 18.86
CA GLU A 257 -28.31 -9.74 19.43
C GLU A 257 -27.18 -10.10 18.44
N ASP A 258 -27.31 -9.69 17.17
CA ASP A 258 -26.54 -10.26 16.06
C ASP A 258 -25.17 -9.60 15.79
N ALA A 259 -24.15 -10.08 16.49
CA ALA A 259 -22.78 -9.80 16.14
C ALA A 259 -22.41 -10.46 14.78
N PRO A 260 -21.63 -9.77 13.92
CA PRO A 260 -21.08 -10.32 12.67
C PRO A 260 -20.43 -11.70 12.83
N ILE A 261 -20.50 -12.49 11.75
CA ILE A 261 -19.75 -13.73 11.60
C ILE A 261 -18.33 -13.34 11.21
N GLU A 262 -17.40 -13.61 12.12
CA GLU A 262 -16.00 -13.24 11.97
C GLU A 262 -15.11 -14.48 12.02
N SER A 263 -14.05 -14.48 11.21
CA SER A 263 -13.03 -15.52 11.27
C SER A 263 -11.67 -15.01 10.76
N LEU A 264 -10.60 -15.59 11.27
CA LEU A 264 -9.24 -15.40 10.79
C LEU A 264 -8.69 -16.77 10.36
N SER A 265 -8.19 -16.88 9.14
CA SER A 265 -7.59 -18.11 8.62
C SER A 265 -6.18 -17.86 8.11
N ILE A 266 -5.27 -18.78 8.40
CA ILE A 266 -3.86 -18.72 8.01
C ILE A 266 -3.54 -19.92 7.14
N TRP A 267 -2.98 -19.64 5.96
CA TRP A 267 -2.56 -20.61 4.97
C TRP A 267 -1.05 -20.66 4.89
N ASP A 268 -0.48 -21.86 4.83
CA ASP A 268 0.86 -22.10 4.30
C ASP A 268 0.77 -22.10 2.76
N ILE A 269 1.53 -21.20 2.14
CA ILE A 269 1.68 -21.02 0.70
C ILE A 269 3.15 -21.15 0.27
N SER A 270 4.00 -21.72 1.13
CA SER A 270 5.44 -21.82 0.94
C SER A 270 5.85 -22.74 -0.21
N LYS A 271 5.10 -23.82 -0.43
CA LYS A 271 5.38 -24.77 -1.52
C LYS A 271 4.69 -24.36 -2.81
N THR A 272 5.28 -24.73 -3.94
CA THR A 272 4.76 -24.42 -5.28
C THR A 272 3.81 -25.52 -5.73
N SER A 273 2.68 -25.14 -6.31
CA SER A 273 1.64 -26.06 -6.77
C SER A 273 1.10 -25.65 -8.13
N SER A 274 1.12 -26.57 -9.09
CA SER A 274 0.52 -26.36 -10.41
C SER A 274 -1.00 -26.60 -10.41
N TYR A 275 -1.53 -27.25 -9.37
CA TYR A 275 -2.94 -27.55 -9.23
C TYR A 275 -3.77 -26.26 -9.09
N ARG A 276 -4.88 -26.18 -9.83
CA ARG A 276 -5.77 -25.02 -9.86
C ARG A 276 -7.19 -25.40 -9.46
N PRO A 277 -7.61 -25.15 -8.21
CA PRO A 277 -8.95 -25.52 -7.76
C PRO A 277 -10.08 -24.79 -8.50
N SER A 278 -9.80 -23.68 -9.19
CA SER A 278 -10.78 -23.04 -10.06
C SER A 278 -11.15 -23.88 -11.30
N LEU A 279 -10.21 -24.68 -11.80
CA LEU A 279 -10.40 -25.53 -12.98
C LEU A 279 -10.93 -26.93 -12.60
N ASP A 280 -10.87 -27.29 -11.32
CA ASP A 280 -11.44 -28.52 -10.79
C ASP A 280 -12.37 -28.25 -9.58
N PRO A 281 -13.64 -27.90 -9.85
CA PRO A 281 -14.66 -27.76 -8.82
C PRO A 281 -14.86 -29.01 -7.94
N THR A 282 -14.52 -30.19 -8.45
CA THR A 282 -14.78 -31.47 -7.78
C THR A 282 -13.64 -31.91 -6.86
N GLY A 283 -12.45 -31.34 -7.04
CA GLY A 283 -11.24 -31.72 -6.31
C GLY A 283 -10.69 -33.10 -6.65
N ARG A 284 -11.17 -33.73 -7.72
CA ARG A 284 -10.81 -35.10 -8.14
C ARG A 284 -9.46 -35.17 -8.85
N LEU A 285 -9.00 -34.07 -9.41
CA LEU A 285 -7.72 -33.93 -10.11
C LEU A 285 -6.60 -33.46 -9.17
N ARG A 286 -6.87 -33.34 -7.87
CA ARG A 286 -5.84 -33.07 -6.88
C ARG A 286 -5.02 -34.34 -6.69
N ASP A 287 -3.74 -34.28 -7.06
CA ASP A 287 -2.80 -35.37 -6.85
C ASP A 287 -2.78 -35.78 -5.36
N GLU A 288 -2.56 -37.07 -5.09
CA GLU A 288 -2.58 -37.63 -3.73
C GLU A 288 -1.44 -37.13 -2.83
N SER A 289 -0.45 -36.39 -3.36
CA SER A 289 0.62 -35.74 -2.59
C SER A 289 0.09 -34.44 -1.94
N PRO A 290 -0.44 -34.50 -0.71
CA PRO A 290 -1.14 -33.37 -0.08
C PRO A 290 -0.17 -32.25 0.27
N ASP A 291 1.11 -32.63 0.40
CA ASP A 291 2.20 -31.81 0.90
C ASP A 291 2.57 -30.67 -0.04
N ASP A 292 2.25 -30.73 -1.34
CA ASP A 292 2.72 -29.76 -2.34
C ASP A 292 1.64 -28.73 -2.74
N SER A 293 0.68 -28.45 -1.85
CA SER A 293 -0.41 -27.52 -2.12
C SER A 293 -0.67 -26.58 -0.94
N PRO A 294 -1.18 -25.35 -1.19
CA PRO A 294 -1.57 -24.47 -0.12
C PRO A 294 -2.51 -25.15 0.87
N SER A 295 -2.21 -25.02 2.16
CA SER A 295 -2.96 -25.69 3.23
C SER A 295 -3.19 -24.74 4.39
N ILE A 296 -4.25 -24.98 5.17
CA ILE A 296 -4.58 -24.13 6.31
C ILE A 296 -3.85 -24.64 7.53
N VAL A 297 -3.06 -23.77 8.16
CA VAL A 297 -2.28 -24.08 9.36
C VAL A 297 -2.98 -23.62 10.64
N ALA A 298 -3.84 -22.59 10.56
CA ALA A 298 -4.63 -22.13 11.70
C ALA A 298 -5.98 -21.53 11.26
N ARG A 299 -6.99 -21.70 12.12
CA ARG A 299 -8.31 -21.07 11.98
C ARG A 299 -8.78 -20.58 13.35
N PHE A 300 -9.24 -19.35 13.38
CA PHE A 300 -9.82 -18.70 14.54
C PHE A 300 -11.24 -18.29 14.19
N GLY A 301 -12.22 -18.85 14.89
CA GLY A 301 -13.61 -18.43 14.78
C GLY A 301 -13.90 -17.24 15.68
N PHE A 302 -15.13 -16.73 15.64
CA PHE A 302 -15.55 -15.58 16.45
C PHE A 302 -15.28 -15.72 17.96
N ARG A 303 -15.30 -16.95 18.52
CA ARG A 303 -14.97 -17.21 19.94
C ARG A 303 -13.48 -17.03 20.22
N ASP A 304 -12.63 -17.46 19.30
CA ASP A 304 -11.18 -17.30 19.44
C ASP A 304 -10.81 -15.82 19.27
N LEU A 305 -11.41 -15.13 18.31
CA LEU A 305 -11.23 -13.68 18.13
C LEU A 305 -11.68 -12.88 19.36
N GLU A 306 -12.74 -13.33 20.04
CA GLU A 306 -13.20 -12.76 21.31
C GLU A 306 -12.23 -13.07 22.46
N PHE A 307 -11.67 -14.28 22.51
CA PHE A 307 -10.64 -14.64 23.48
C PHE A 307 -9.37 -13.78 23.34
N PHE A 308 -8.97 -13.44 22.12
CA PHE A 308 -7.83 -12.56 21.83
C PHE A 308 -8.19 -11.06 21.90
N ASP A 309 -9.44 -10.72 22.18
CA ASP A 309 -9.97 -9.34 22.20
C ASP A 309 -9.67 -8.54 20.92
N ILE A 310 -9.84 -9.19 19.76
CA ILE A 310 -9.66 -8.63 18.41
C ILE A 310 -10.92 -8.75 17.55
N ARG A 311 -12.05 -9.10 18.18
CA ARG A 311 -13.33 -9.25 17.50
C ARG A 311 -13.92 -7.87 17.23
N GLN A 312 -14.20 -7.57 15.96
CA GLN A 312 -14.52 -6.22 15.47
C GLN A 312 -16.00 -5.85 15.67
N ARG A 313 -16.90 -6.85 15.64
CA ARG A 313 -18.35 -6.68 15.81
C ARG A 313 -18.89 -5.55 14.91
N GLY A 314 -19.86 -4.77 15.39
CA GLY A 314 -20.50 -3.68 14.64
C GLY A 314 -19.73 -2.35 14.59
N CYS A 315 -18.57 -2.25 15.24
CA CYS A 315 -17.75 -1.04 15.23
C CYS A 315 -16.28 -1.40 15.05
N PRO A 316 -15.85 -1.68 13.80
CA PRO A 316 -14.49 -2.10 13.52
C PRO A 316 -13.44 -1.06 13.96
N SER A 317 -12.30 -1.57 14.41
CA SER A 317 -11.13 -0.84 14.88
C SER A 317 -9.84 -1.25 14.19
N ILE A 318 -9.78 -2.44 13.57
CA ILE A 318 -8.59 -2.93 12.86
C ILE A 318 -8.23 -2.06 11.65
N GLN A 319 -7.00 -1.58 11.63
CA GLN A 319 -6.41 -0.77 10.55
C GLN A 319 -5.19 -1.43 9.91
N ARG A 320 -4.64 -2.48 10.53
CA ARG A 320 -3.49 -3.19 10.02
C ARG A 320 -3.61 -4.69 10.27
N LEU A 321 -3.30 -5.48 9.25
CA LEU A 321 -3.17 -6.93 9.33
C LEU A 321 -1.85 -7.32 8.67
N ASP A 322 -0.94 -7.89 9.44
CA ASP A 322 0.38 -8.29 8.96
C ASP A 322 0.84 -9.64 9.51
N ILE A 323 1.86 -10.18 8.86
CA ILE A 323 2.60 -11.37 9.30
C ILE A 323 3.99 -10.86 9.69
N THR A 324 4.48 -11.29 10.86
CA THR A 324 5.82 -10.92 11.33
C THR A 324 6.90 -11.36 10.34
N ASP A 325 8.03 -10.66 10.31
CA ASP A 325 9.10 -10.94 9.34
C ASP A 325 9.69 -12.37 9.45
N ASP A 326 9.67 -12.94 10.65
CA ASP A 326 10.05 -14.34 10.92
C ASP A 326 8.93 -15.36 10.60
N SER A 327 7.77 -14.89 10.13
CA SER A 327 6.58 -15.68 9.83
C SER A 327 6.13 -16.57 10.99
N GLN A 328 6.30 -16.12 12.24
CA GLN A 328 5.89 -16.85 13.44
C GLN A 328 4.56 -16.37 14.02
N ALA A 329 4.14 -15.14 13.74
CA ALA A 329 2.91 -14.56 14.28
C ALA A 329 2.14 -13.71 13.25
N VAL A 330 0.84 -13.59 13.47
CA VAL A 330 -0.02 -12.59 12.82
C VAL A 330 -0.18 -11.43 13.77
N GLU A 331 -0.02 -10.21 13.25
CA GLU A 331 -0.22 -8.98 13.99
C GLU A 331 -1.46 -8.25 13.46
N ILE A 332 -2.34 -7.91 14.39
CA ILE A 332 -3.53 -7.10 14.15
C ILE A 332 -3.34 -5.79 14.91
N THR A 333 -3.32 -4.67 14.21
CA THR A 333 -3.28 -3.34 14.83
C THR A 333 -4.64 -2.68 14.72
N GLU A 334 -5.19 -2.32 15.86
CA GLU A 334 -6.45 -1.63 16.03
C GLU A 334 -6.20 -0.19 16.42
N ASN A 335 -7.00 0.74 15.91
CA ASN A 335 -6.89 2.16 16.23
C ASN A 335 -8.23 2.72 16.71
N VAL A 336 -8.22 3.25 17.92
CA VAL A 336 -9.39 3.83 18.58
C VAL A 336 -9.11 5.29 18.91
N CYS A 337 -10.08 6.15 18.63
CA CYS A 337 -10.05 7.54 19.08
C CYS A 337 -10.57 7.61 20.53
N ILE A 338 -9.68 7.80 21.49
CA ILE A 338 -10.06 7.93 22.91
C ILE A 338 -10.26 9.40 23.27
N ARG A 339 -11.27 9.66 24.11
CA ARG A 339 -11.49 10.94 24.79
C ARG A 339 -11.02 10.81 26.24
N PRO A 340 -10.13 11.68 26.75
CA PRO A 340 -9.83 11.70 28.18
C PRO A 340 -11.09 12.04 28.98
N GLU A 341 -11.41 11.24 30.01
CA GLU A 341 -12.66 11.35 30.80
C GLU A 341 -12.78 12.68 31.58
N ASP A 342 -11.66 13.34 31.89
CA ASP A 342 -11.59 14.55 32.73
C ASP A 342 -11.30 15.85 31.97
N GLN A 343 -11.22 15.81 30.64
CA GLN A 343 -10.97 17.02 29.85
C GLN A 343 -12.28 17.55 29.26
N PRO A 344 -12.45 18.89 29.15
CA PRO A 344 -13.54 19.44 28.34
C PRO A 344 -13.48 18.80 26.95
N PRO A 345 -14.61 18.67 26.23
CA PRO A 345 -14.60 18.13 24.88
C PRO A 345 -13.75 19.03 23.98
N GLU A 346 -12.44 18.77 23.94
CA GLU A 346 -11.61 19.22 22.85
C GLU A 346 -12.15 18.54 21.60
N PRO A 347 -12.23 19.23 20.45
CA PRO A 347 -12.89 18.66 19.28
C PRO A 347 -12.18 17.40 18.75
N PHE A 348 -11.00 17.04 19.28
CA PHE A 348 -10.08 16.08 18.70
C PHE A 348 -9.45 15.20 19.80
N GLY A 349 -9.77 13.89 19.78
CA GLY A 349 -9.19 12.90 20.69
C GLY A 349 -7.76 12.49 20.32
N ILE A 350 -7.18 11.58 21.10
CA ILE A 350 -5.84 11.01 20.86
C ILE A 350 -6.01 9.59 20.29
N PRO A 351 -5.35 9.25 19.17
CA PRO A 351 -5.36 7.90 18.64
C PRO A 351 -4.55 7.00 19.56
N GLN A 352 -5.11 5.86 19.94
CA GLN A 352 -4.42 4.84 20.74
C GLN A 352 -4.37 3.53 19.97
N PRO A 353 -3.41 3.40 19.04
CA PRO A 353 -3.24 2.15 18.33
C PRO A 353 -2.66 1.06 19.23
N ILE A 354 -3.25 -0.13 19.18
CA ILE A 354 -2.84 -1.31 19.94
C ILE A 354 -2.58 -2.43 18.96
N THR A 355 -1.48 -3.16 19.15
CA THR A 355 -1.16 -4.35 18.35
C THR A 355 -1.31 -5.61 19.19
N THR A 356 -2.07 -6.56 18.65
CA THR A 356 -2.22 -7.92 19.18
C THR A 356 -1.52 -8.89 18.23
N SER A 357 -0.56 -9.65 18.77
CA SER A 357 0.22 -10.66 18.05
C SER A 357 -0.24 -12.06 18.46
N ILE A 358 -0.66 -12.87 17.49
CA ILE A 358 -1.14 -14.24 17.68
C ILE A 358 -0.16 -15.20 16.98
N PRO A 359 0.42 -16.19 17.70
CA PRO A 359 1.28 -17.20 17.07
C PRO A 359 0.57 -17.95 15.94
N ILE A 360 1.25 -18.15 14.82
CA ILE A 360 0.74 -18.96 13.70
C ILE A 360 0.69 -20.44 14.08
N LEU A 361 1.71 -20.90 14.80
CA LEU A 361 1.85 -22.29 15.27
C LEU A 361 1.89 -22.34 16.80
N GLY A 362 1.12 -23.26 17.38
CA GLY A 362 1.08 -23.55 18.81
C GLY A 362 0.07 -22.72 19.61
N ASN A 363 0.01 -22.98 20.92
CA ASN A 363 -0.91 -22.36 21.87
C ASN A 363 -0.20 -21.33 22.77
N GLY A 364 0.85 -20.69 22.26
CA GLY A 364 1.62 -19.70 23.02
C GLY A 364 0.76 -18.50 23.44
N PRO A 365 1.18 -17.72 24.45
CA PRO A 365 0.47 -16.51 24.84
C PRO A 365 0.38 -15.56 23.64
N HIS A 366 -0.78 -14.91 23.47
CA HIS A 366 -0.85 -13.76 22.59
C HIS A 366 -0.21 -12.56 23.29
N TRP A 367 0.40 -11.67 22.51
CA TRP A 367 1.02 -10.47 23.06
C TRP A 367 0.22 -9.25 22.63
N ARG A 368 -0.15 -8.40 23.58
CA ARG A 368 -0.82 -7.13 23.34
C ARG A 368 0.09 -6.00 23.80
N ARG A 369 0.36 -5.04 22.91
CA ARG A 369 1.24 -3.91 23.19
C ARG A 369 0.72 -2.63 22.56
N GLU A 370 1.07 -1.50 23.16
CA GLU A 370 0.90 -0.20 22.51
C GLU A 370 1.70 -0.18 21.21
N PHE A 371 1.11 0.40 20.17
CA PHE A 371 1.77 0.55 18.89
C PHE A 371 2.73 1.74 18.93
N GLU A 372 3.96 1.52 18.45
CA GLU A 372 4.94 2.58 18.35
C GLU A 372 4.56 3.55 17.22
N GLY A 373 4.00 4.70 17.61
CA GLY A 373 3.64 5.80 16.73
C GLY A 373 2.14 6.01 16.59
N VAL A 374 1.73 6.73 15.55
CA VAL A 374 0.34 7.12 15.35
C VAL A 374 -0.17 6.60 14.01
N LEU A 375 -1.42 6.13 13.96
CA LEU A 375 -2.09 5.77 12.72
C LEU A 375 -3.12 6.84 12.34
N PRO A 376 -3.27 7.17 11.04
CA PRO A 376 -4.31 8.10 10.59
C PRO A 376 -5.71 7.48 10.81
N PRO A 377 -6.77 8.31 10.82
CA PRO A 377 -8.12 7.77 10.82
C PRO A 377 -8.37 6.88 9.61
N TYR A 378 -9.08 5.78 9.83
CA TYR A 378 -9.45 4.84 8.77
C TYR A 378 -10.36 5.52 7.76
N ARG A 379 -10.02 5.45 6.48
CA ARG A 379 -10.89 5.92 5.39
C ARG A 379 -11.05 4.91 4.26
N GLY A 380 -10.56 3.69 4.42
CA GLY A 380 -10.64 2.61 3.42
C GLY A 380 -9.48 2.54 2.41
N ASN A 381 -8.73 3.63 2.25
CA ASN A 381 -7.64 3.79 1.28
C ASN A 381 -6.45 2.83 1.44
N CYS A 382 -6.24 2.28 2.64
CA CYS A 382 -5.05 1.48 2.95
C CYS A 382 -5.30 -0.03 3.02
N SER A 383 -6.54 -0.53 2.90
CA SER A 383 -6.83 -1.99 2.87
C SER A 383 -6.20 -2.81 4.00
N MET A 384 -6.18 -2.26 5.21
CA MET A 384 -5.46 -2.81 6.37
C MET A 384 -3.92 -2.87 6.24
N GLN A 385 -3.34 -1.91 5.53
CA GLN A 385 -1.91 -1.66 5.41
C GLN A 385 -1.56 -0.25 5.90
N ALA A 386 -2.24 0.25 6.94
CA ALA A 386 -1.97 1.59 7.46
C ALA A 386 -0.51 1.68 7.94
N GLU A 387 0.23 2.65 7.39
CA GLU A 387 1.61 2.92 7.81
C GLU A 387 1.63 3.84 9.03
N THR A 388 2.64 3.63 9.88
CA THR A 388 2.90 4.51 11.03
C THR A 388 3.23 5.92 10.56
N MET A 389 2.53 6.90 11.12
CA MET A 389 2.89 8.30 11.00
C MET A 389 3.99 8.64 12.00
N ARG A 390 4.99 9.38 11.52
CA ARG A 390 6.07 9.90 12.35
C ARG A 390 5.62 11.12 13.16
N PHE A 391 5.79 11.05 14.48
CA PHE A 391 5.51 12.16 15.40
C PHE A 391 6.69 13.14 15.52
N ASP A 392 7.90 12.72 15.11
CA ASP A 392 9.17 13.40 15.32
C ASP A 392 9.61 14.32 14.17
N GLY A 393 8.83 14.39 13.08
CA GLY A 393 9.09 15.28 11.94
C GLY A 393 8.16 16.50 11.92
N PHE A 394 8.63 17.62 11.32
CA PHE A 394 7.79 18.82 11.07
C PHE A 394 6.51 18.57 10.23
N ILE A 395 6.27 17.34 9.76
CA ILE A 395 5.12 16.95 8.95
C ILE A 395 3.83 17.02 9.78
N MET A 396 3.94 16.91 11.11
CA MET A 396 2.80 16.93 12.04
C MET A 396 2.57 18.30 12.71
N MET A 397 2.85 19.41 12.03
CA MET A 397 2.15 20.66 12.38
C MET A 397 0.64 20.52 12.08
N ASP A 398 0.26 19.61 11.17
CA ASP A 398 -1.11 19.23 10.92
C ASP A 398 -1.57 18.13 11.89
N PRO A 399 -2.80 18.20 12.40
CA PRO A 399 -3.32 17.24 13.33
C PRO A 399 -3.58 15.88 12.64
N TRP A 400 -3.22 14.81 13.33
CA TRP A 400 -3.32 13.41 12.88
C TRP A 400 -4.67 13.06 12.23
N TYR A 401 -5.77 13.68 12.69
CA TYR A 401 -7.11 13.41 12.20
C TYR A 401 -7.33 13.88 10.76
N GLY A 402 -6.57 14.87 10.26
CA GLY A 402 -6.67 15.36 8.88
C GLY A 402 -5.89 14.54 7.87
N VAL A 403 -4.98 13.67 8.33
CA VAL A 403 -4.07 12.91 7.45
C VAL A 403 -4.84 11.77 6.77
N ILE A 404 -4.67 11.67 5.45
CA ILE A 404 -5.25 10.64 4.59
C ILE A 404 -4.22 9.54 4.33
N ALA A 405 -3.02 9.91 3.88
CA ALA A 405 -1.92 8.99 3.62
C ALA A 405 -0.56 9.70 3.76
N GLN A 406 0.47 8.96 4.13
CA GLN A 406 1.83 9.47 4.25
C GLN A 406 2.82 8.51 3.61
N VAL A 407 3.90 9.04 3.05
CA VAL A 407 5.08 8.29 2.64
C VAL A 407 6.30 8.95 3.30
N THR A 408 7.11 8.15 3.98
CA THR A 408 8.28 8.64 4.74
C THR A 408 9.55 7.96 4.25
N VAL A 409 10.61 8.75 4.02
CA VAL A 409 11.95 8.29 3.66
C VAL A 409 12.92 8.71 4.75
N LEU A 410 13.38 7.73 5.54
CA LEU A 410 14.16 7.94 6.78
C LEU A 410 15.45 8.74 6.60
N GLU A 411 16.16 8.51 5.49
CA GLU A 411 17.35 9.27 5.11
C GLU A 411 17.11 9.77 3.69
N PRO A 412 16.76 11.06 3.49
CA PRO A 412 17.15 12.23 4.28
C PRO A 412 16.23 12.73 5.39
N ASP A 413 15.15 12.04 5.76
CA ASP A 413 13.98 12.64 6.43
C ASP A 413 13.15 13.49 5.44
N LEU A 414 12.76 12.83 4.34
CA LEU A 414 11.81 13.35 3.36
C LEU A 414 10.44 12.74 3.65
N GLY A 415 9.38 13.54 3.56
CA GLY A 415 8.03 13.04 3.68
C GLY A 415 7.04 13.66 2.71
N PHE A 416 6.07 12.86 2.31
CA PHE A 416 4.92 13.26 1.53
C PHE A 416 3.67 13.00 2.37
N CYS A 417 2.85 14.01 2.59
CA CYS A 417 1.61 13.88 3.37
C CYS A 417 0.43 14.34 2.53
N LEU A 418 -0.54 13.45 2.33
CA LEU A 418 -1.85 13.77 1.77
C LEU A 418 -2.81 14.00 2.93
N HIS A 419 -3.43 15.17 3.01
CA HIS A 419 -4.26 15.55 4.15
C HIS A 419 -5.36 16.54 3.74
N PHE A 420 -6.37 16.70 4.59
CA PHE A 420 -7.29 17.83 4.49
C PHE A 420 -6.72 19.08 5.17
N ASP A 421 -7.34 20.22 4.88
CA ASP A 421 -7.12 21.43 5.68
C ASP A 421 -7.57 21.20 7.14
N PRO A 422 -6.66 21.32 8.13
CA PRO A 422 -6.95 21.02 9.54
C PRO A 422 -8.14 21.78 10.14
N TRP A 423 -8.38 22.99 9.65
CA TRP A 423 -9.31 23.94 10.25
C TRP A 423 -10.68 23.89 9.58
N THR A 424 -10.72 23.46 8.32
CA THR A 424 -11.93 23.52 7.50
C THR A 424 -12.41 22.17 6.98
N TRP A 425 -11.69 21.06 7.20
CA TRP A 425 -12.02 19.74 6.63
C TRP A 425 -13.46 19.27 6.84
N VAL A 426 -14.08 19.61 7.98
CA VAL A 426 -15.48 19.25 8.28
C VAL A 426 -16.45 19.92 7.31
N GLN A 427 -16.12 21.13 6.86
CA GLN A 427 -16.93 21.93 5.93
C GLN A 427 -16.45 21.80 4.48
N ASN A 428 -15.16 21.61 4.28
CA ASN A 428 -14.49 21.66 3.00
C ASN A 428 -13.36 20.62 2.92
N GLN A 429 -13.62 19.53 2.22
CA GLN A 429 -12.68 18.41 2.08
C GLN A 429 -11.71 18.62 0.90
N ILE A 430 -11.10 19.80 0.80
CA ILE A 430 -9.99 20.02 -0.13
C ILE A 430 -8.80 19.20 0.34
N VAL A 431 -8.22 18.46 -0.58
CA VAL A 431 -7.05 17.62 -0.32
C VAL A 431 -5.79 18.40 -0.69
N HIS A 432 -4.85 18.39 0.23
CA HIS A 432 -3.54 19.00 0.11
C HIS A 432 -2.46 17.92 0.08
N LEU A 433 -1.40 18.18 -0.68
CA LEU A 433 -0.15 17.45 -0.62
C LEU A 433 0.92 18.36 -0.02
N THR A 434 1.44 17.96 1.14
CA THR A 434 2.61 18.58 1.76
C THR A 434 3.85 17.74 1.43
N ILE A 435 4.86 18.39 0.86
CA ILE A 435 6.18 17.81 0.58
C ILE A 435 7.17 18.46 1.53
N GLN A 436 7.72 17.65 2.42
CA GLN A 436 8.72 18.09 3.38
C GLN A 436 10.07 17.48 3.07
N THR A 437 11.07 18.34 3.00
CA THR A 437 12.48 17.99 2.98
C THR A 437 13.14 18.51 4.27
N PRO A 438 14.40 18.14 4.57
CA PRO A 438 15.13 18.71 5.72
C PRO A 438 15.30 20.24 5.69
N ARG A 439 15.02 20.89 4.56
CA ARG A 439 15.26 22.32 4.35
C ARG A 439 14.02 23.12 3.97
N SER A 440 12.90 22.44 3.70
CA SER A 440 11.69 23.10 3.19
C SER A 440 10.44 22.29 3.52
N SER A 441 9.33 22.98 3.69
CA SER A 441 8.00 22.38 3.66
C SER A 441 7.14 23.20 2.71
N VAL A 442 6.47 22.51 1.78
CA VAL A 442 5.59 23.15 0.79
C VAL A 442 4.30 22.37 0.68
N THR A 443 3.19 23.08 0.84
CA THR A 443 1.83 22.54 0.77
C THR A 443 1.14 23.08 -0.46
N CYS A 444 0.53 22.19 -1.24
CA CYS A 444 -0.23 22.55 -2.43
C CYS A 444 -1.56 21.79 -2.47
N VAL A 445 -2.59 22.41 -3.05
CA VAL A 445 -3.84 21.70 -3.36
C VAL A 445 -3.51 20.58 -4.34
N ASN A 446 -3.99 19.36 -4.08
CA ASN A 446 -3.68 18.20 -4.88
C ASN A 446 -4.96 17.58 -5.45
N TRP A 447 -5.00 17.44 -6.78
CA TRP A 447 -6.08 16.77 -7.51
C TRP A 447 -5.66 15.44 -8.13
N ASP A 448 -4.35 15.13 -8.10
CA ASP A 448 -3.79 13.97 -8.79
C ASP A 448 -3.77 12.69 -7.93
N PHE A 449 -3.93 12.81 -6.60
CA PHE A 449 -3.88 11.67 -5.67
C PHE A 449 -5.16 11.49 -4.84
N VAL A 450 -6.26 12.12 -5.26
CA VAL A 450 -7.54 12.12 -4.53
C VAL A 450 -8.49 10.98 -4.90
N GLY A 451 -8.15 10.16 -5.90
CA GLY A 451 -9.01 9.09 -6.40
C GLY A 451 -9.19 7.95 -5.39
N ARG A 452 -8.07 7.46 -4.85
CA ARG A 452 -8.06 6.38 -3.84
C ARG A 452 -7.48 6.80 -2.49
N GLY A 453 -6.95 8.01 -2.37
CA GLY A 453 -6.30 8.46 -1.13
C GLY A 453 -5.10 7.61 -0.72
N ARG A 454 -4.48 6.86 -1.64
CA ARG A 454 -3.30 6.02 -1.39
C ARG A 454 -2.08 6.67 -2.02
N LEU A 455 -0.97 6.68 -1.27
CA LEU A 455 0.34 7.12 -1.74
C LEU A 455 1.37 6.00 -1.60
N ALA A 456 2.35 5.98 -2.50
CA ALA A 456 3.55 5.18 -2.39
C ALA A 456 4.71 5.89 -3.11
N GLY A 457 5.95 5.75 -2.64
CA GLY A 457 7.06 6.41 -3.32
C GLY A 457 8.36 6.47 -2.55
N CYS A 458 9.28 7.29 -3.05
CA CYS A 458 10.58 7.58 -2.46
C CYS A 458 11.07 8.98 -2.90
N GLU A 459 12.33 9.31 -2.65
CA GLU A 459 12.89 10.60 -3.07
C GLU A 459 12.89 10.85 -4.60
N LYS A 460 12.80 9.79 -5.41
CA LYS A 460 12.82 9.91 -6.88
C LYS A 460 11.43 10.09 -7.47
N TYR A 461 10.41 9.52 -6.85
CA TYR A 461 9.06 9.50 -7.39
C TYR A 461 7.99 9.34 -6.31
N LEU A 462 6.80 9.85 -6.60
CA LEU A 462 5.59 9.65 -5.78
C LEU A 462 4.47 9.14 -6.70
N VAL A 463 3.76 8.13 -6.24
CA VAL A 463 2.70 7.41 -6.96
C VAL A 463 1.39 7.55 -6.21
N GLY A 464 0.30 7.76 -6.94
CA GLY A 464 -1.07 7.71 -6.44
C GLY A 464 -2.07 7.56 -7.59
N GLU A 465 -3.35 7.76 -7.30
CA GLU A 465 -4.43 7.63 -8.28
C GLU A 465 -5.38 8.84 -8.22
N ASN A 466 -5.77 9.35 -9.39
CA ASN A 466 -6.71 10.48 -9.50
C ASN A 466 -8.16 10.01 -9.71
N CYS A 467 -9.11 10.95 -9.69
CA CYS A 467 -10.54 10.64 -9.89
C CYS A 467 -10.88 10.13 -11.31
N ASN A 468 -9.98 10.30 -12.28
CA ASN A 468 -10.17 9.83 -13.66
C ASN A 468 -9.69 8.39 -13.86
N ARG A 469 -9.42 7.64 -12.77
CA ARG A 469 -8.86 6.28 -12.81
C ARG A 469 -7.52 6.24 -13.54
N GLU A 470 -6.69 7.26 -13.33
CA GLU A 470 -5.33 7.27 -13.84
C GLU A 470 -4.36 7.09 -12.67
N LEU A 471 -3.43 6.15 -12.85
CA LEU A 471 -2.26 6.02 -12.01
C LEU A 471 -1.31 7.18 -12.33
N VAL A 472 -1.07 8.05 -11.36
CA VAL A 472 -0.26 9.25 -11.51
C VAL A 472 1.09 9.04 -10.85
N ILE A 473 2.17 9.30 -11.59
CA ILE A 473 3.55 9.20 -11.12
C ILE A 473 4.21 10.57 -11.27
N TYR A 474 4.49 11.20 -10.14
CA TYR A 474 5.34 12.38 -10.04
C TYR A 474 6.80 11.92 -10.07
N ARG A 475 7.60 12.40 -11.02
CA ARG A 475 9.04 12.16 -11.09
C ARG A 475 9.79 13.40 -10.65
N PHE A 476 10.66 13.25 -9.66
CA PHE A 476 11.57 14.31 -9.22
C PHE A 476 12.96 14.15 -9.85
N ASP A 477 13.31 12.95 -10.31
CA ASP A 477 14.61 12.63 -10.89
C ASP A 477 14.71 12.91 -12.41
N ARG A 478 13.60 12.81 -13.17
CA ARG A 478 13.61 12.98 -14.63
C ARG A 478 12.39 13.66 -15.23
#